data_AF-A0A0C3AQ94-F1
#
_entry.id   AF-A0A0C3AQ94-F1
#
_cell.length_a   1.000
_cell.length_b   1.000
_cell.length_c   1.000
_cell.angle_alpha   90.00
_cell.angle_beta   90.00
_cell.angle_gamma   90.00
#
_symmetry.space_group_name_H-M   'P 1'
#
loop_
_entity.id
_entity.type
_entity.pdbx_description
1 polymer ?
#
loop_
_entity_poly.entity_id
_entity_poly.type
_entity_poly.pdbx_seq_one_letter_code
_entity_poly.pdbx_strand_id
1 'polypeptide(L)'
;MTLKLLVIAILYTVTSALAQTHAWCDPDTPRCFQAIESSNLTIATAFSNSTTATDFVGEIISPVSNKWVGYSLGAGMTNNLLIVVWPINSTAFVTSARMASGYQLPTVYPRAKITQLSGSRANATHWKYVFHCEGCLSWTDSTGAPHSVHPVNQVQGVAWGTTAVRQPSSPESGFSIHAGTLLFAMDVASARTANYSSYL
;
A
#
# COMPACT_ATOMS: atom_id res chain seq x y z
N MET A 1 32.86 26.84 -52.44
CA MET A 1 32.63 27.17 -51.03
C MET A 1 31.36 26.44 -50.59
N THR A 2 31.50 25.26 -50.00
CA THR A 2 30.37 24.37 -49.64
C THR A 2 30.23 24.34 -48.13
N LEU A 3 29.21 25.02 -47.63
CA LEU A 3 28.90 25.11 -46.20
C LEU A 3 28.07 23.88 -45.79
N LYS A 4 28.70 22.92 -45.10
CA LYS A 4 27.99 21.78 -44.48
C LYS A 4 27.33 22.27 -43.19
N LEU A 5 26.00 22.35 -43.17
CA LEU A 5 25.26 22.51 -41.93
C LEU A 5 25.26 21.19 -41.17
N LEU A 6 25.88 21.18 -39.99
CA LEU A 6 25.80 20.09 -39.03
C LEU A 6 24.57 20.35 -38.14
N VAL A 7 23.52 19.56 -38.31
CA VAL A 7 22.33 19.61 -37.44
C VAL A 7 22.61 18.72 -36.23
N ILE A 8 22.81 19.32 -35.06
CA ILE A 8 22.89 18.61 -33.78
C ILE A 8 21.48 18.55 -33.19
N ALA A 9 20.86 17.37 -33.23
CA ALA A 9 19.60 17.12 -32.54
C ALA A 9 19.90 16.68 -31.11
N ILE A 10 19.60 17.55 -30.13
CA ILE A 10 19.68 17.20 -28.69
C ILE A 10 18.37 16.52 -28.31
N LEU A 11 18.41 15.21 -28.13
CA LEU A 11 17.27 14.41 -27.68
C LEU A 11 17.21 14.48 -26.14
N TYR A 12 16.36 15.35 -25.60
CA TYR A 12 16.07 15.37 -24.16
C TYR A 12 15.15 14.21 -23.81
N THR A 13 15.71 13.09 -23.36
CA THR A 13 14.92 12.04 -22.71
C THR A 13 14.56 12.51 -21.31
N VAL A 14 13.33 13.00 -21.12
CA VAL A 14 12.77 13.20 -19.79
C VAL A 14 12.47 11.83 -19.20
N THR A 15 13.42 11.27 -18.45
CA THR A 15 13.19 10.07 -17.64
C THR A 15 12.44 10.49 -16.38
N SER A 16 11.12 10.43 -16.41
CA SER A 16 10.31 10.49 -15.20
C SER A 16 10.55 9.20 -14.40
N ALA A 17 11.44 9.23 -13.43
CA ALA A 17 11.60 8.13 -12.48
C ALA A 17 10.37 8.12 -11.57
N LEU A 18 9.53 7.08 -11.67
CA LEU A 18 8.56 6.78 -10.62
C LEU A 18 9.34 6.55 -9.32
N ALA A 19 8.79 6.99 -8.18
CA ALA A 19 9.41 6.72 -6.88
C ALA A 19 9.55 5.20 -6.72
N GLN A 20 10.81 4.74 -6.67
CA GLN A 20 11.14 3.33 -6.58
C GLN A 20 11.17 2.93 -5.11
N THR A 21 10.61 1.75 -4.83
CA THR A 21 10.75 1.14 -3.51
C THR A 21 12.19 0.70 -3.24
N HIS A 22 12.55 0.56 -1.97
CA HIS A 22 13.87 0.10 -1.51
C HIS A 22 13.74 -0.89 -0.35
N ALA A 23 14.82 -1.62 -0.06
CA ALA A 23 14.84 -2.56 1.06
C ALA A 23 14.69 -1.84 2.40
N TRP A 24 13.78 -2.30 3.26
CA TRP A 24 13.47 -1.72 4.56
C TRP A 24 13.38 -2.83 5.60
N CYS A 25 14.16 -2.76 6.67
CA CYS A 25 14.03 -3.67 7.80
C CYS A 25 13.50 -2.88 9.00
N ASP A 26 12.42 -3.38 9.60
CA ASP A 26 11.83 -2.79 10.78
C ASP A 26 12.86 -2.85 11.94
N PRO A 27 13.22 -1.72 12.57
CA PRO A 27 14.20 -1.73 13.65
C PRO A 27 13.71 -2.46 14.92
N ASP A 28 12.40 -2.66 15.07
CA ASP A 28 11.81 -3.26 16.27
C ASP A 28 11.43 -4.73 16.10
N THR A 29 11.44 -5.26 14.87
CA THR A 29 11.00 -6.65 14.58
C THR A 29 11.93 -7.31 13.57
N PRO A 30 12.00 -8.65 13.48
CA PRO A 30 12.87 -9.33 12.51
C PRO A 30 12.37 -9.24 11.05
N ARG A 31 11.41 -8.35 10.76
CA ARG A 31 10.72 -8.26 9.47
C ARG A 31 11.47 -7.31 8.55
N CYS A 32 11.82 -7.81 7.37
CA CYS A 32 12.35 -7.01 6.28
C CYS A 32 11.37 -7.03 5.12
N PHE A 33 11.31 -5.91 4.42
CA PHE A 33 10.31 -5.54 3.46
C PHE A 33 10.96 -4.83 2.28
N GLN A 34 10.13 -4.58 1.27
CA GLN A 34 10.37 -3.56 0.27
C GLN A 34 9.42 -2.40 0.54
N ALA A 35 9.92 -1.18 0.60
CA ALA A 35 9.18 -0.02 1.08
C ALA A 35 9.30 1.20 0.18
N ILE A 36 8.26 2.03 0.22
CA ILE A 36 8.30 3.42 -0.23
C ILE A 36 8.12 4.34 0.99
N GLU A 37 8.87 5.43 1.01
CA GLU A 37 8.75 6.50 2.00
C GLU A 37 8.44 7.81 1.31
N SER A 38 7.38 8.49 1.74
CA SER A 38 7.01 9.81 1.23
C SER A 38 6.23 10.59 2.28
N SER A 39 6.63 11.84 2.54
CA SER A 39 5.88 12.75 3.44
C SER A 39 5.58 12.14 4.83
N ASN A 40 6.56 11.46 5.43
CA ASN A 40 6.46 10.73 6.72
C ASN A 40 5.50 9.53 6.72
N LEU A 41 5.03 9.10 5.54
CA LEU A 41 4.27 7.88 5.35
C LEU A 41 5.18 6.81 4.73
N THR A 42 5.29 5.68 5.40
CA THR A 42 6.00 4.49 4.91
C THR A 42 4.97 3.42 4.59
N ILE A 43 5.06 2.84 3.40
CA ILE A 43 4.32 1.64 3.01
C ILE A 43 5.33 0.58 2.64
N ALA A 44 5.34 -0.53 3.38
CA ALA A 44 6.26 -1.63 3.19
C ALA A 44 5.53 -2.95 3.05
N THR A 45 6.02 -3.84 2.18
CA THR A 45 5.43 -5.16 1.96
C THR A 45 6.48 -6.25 1.84
N ALA A 46 6.12 -7.44 2.30
CA ALA A 46 6.89 -8.67 2.13
C ALA A 46 5.94 -9.74 1.58
N PHE A 47 6.40 -10.48 0.57
CA PHE A 47 5.68 -11.59 -0.04
C PHE A 47 6.44 -12.89 0.19
N SER A 48 5.72 -14.01 0.14
CA SER A 48 6.35 -15.32 0.12
C SER A 48 7.18 -15.51 -1.15
N ASN A 49 8.27 -16.29 -1.06
CA ASN A 49 8.99 -16.77 -2.24
C ASN A 49 8.11 -17.64 -3.16
N SER A 50 7.02 -18.21 -2.64
CA SER A 50 6.05 -18.90 -3.50
C SER A 50 5.33 -17.90 -4.41
N THR A 51 5.43 -18.10 -5.73
CA THR A 51 4.72 -17.30 -6.73
C THR A 51 3.22 -17.60 -6.78
N THR A 52 2.75 -18.64 -6.09
CA THR A 52 1.33 -19.00 -5.95
C THR A 52 0.73 -18.54 -4.62
N ALA A 53 1.52 -17.87 -3.77
CA ALA A 53 0.99 -17.30 -2.54
C ALA A 53 -0.12 -16.29 -2.86
N THR A 54 -1.17 -16.30 -2.04
CA THR A 54 -2.29 -15.36 -2.11
C THR A 54 -2.18 -14.23 -1.11
N ASP A 55 -1.14 -14.27 -0.28
CA ASP A 55 -1.04 -13.52 0.96
C ASP A 55 0.19 -12.63 0.95
N PHE A 56 0.16 -11.58 1.76
CA PHE A 56 1.34 -10.78 2.05
C PHE A 56 1.33 -10.23 3.47
N VAL A 57 2.50 -9.81 3.94
CA VAL A 57 2.67 -9.05 5.19
C VAL A 57 2.94 -7.61 4.81
N GLY A 58 2.22 -6.67 5.42
CA GLY A 58 2.40 -5.25 5.21
C GLY A 58 2.76 -4.51 6.50
N GLU A 59 3.41 -3.36 6.33
CA GLU A 59 3.67 -2.37 7.37
C GLU A 59 3.30 -0.97 6.85
N ILE A 60 2.57 -0.22 7.66
CA ILE A 60 2.21 1.17 7.41
C ILE A 60 2.70 1.99 8.60
N ILE A 61 3.63 2.92 8.37
CA ILE A 61 4.07 3.92 9.36
C ILE A 61 3.55 5.27 8.92
N SER A 62 2.82 5.97 9.77
CA SER A 62 2.12 7.20 9.40
C SER A 62 2.10 8.18 10.55
N PRO A 63 2.18 9.50 10.30
CA PRO A 63 2.09 10.49 11.36
C PRO A 63 0.68 10.51 11.96
N VAL A 64 0.55 10.90 13.24
CA VAL A 64 -0.75 11.01 13.93
C VAL A 64 -1.68 12.08 13.36
N SER A 65 -1.17 12.96 12.50
CA SER A 65 -1.97 13.90 11.70
C SER A 65 -2.84 13.17 10.68
N ASN A 66 -2.40 12.00 10.20
CA ASN A 66 -3.20 11.11 9.37
C ASN A 66 -4.10 10.27 10.29
N LYS A 67 -5.41 10.50 10.18
CA LYS A 67 -6.43 9.83 10.99
C LYS A 67 -6.87 8.49 10.40
N TRP A 68 -6.55 8.24 9.14
CA TRP A 68 -6.69 6.95 8.48
C TRP A 68 -5.75 6.89 7.27
N VAL A 69 -5.36 5.67 6.87
CA VAL A 69 -4.64 5.40 5.62
C VAL A 69 -5.40 4.34 4.84
N GLY A 70 -5.49 4.56 3.53
CA GLY A 70 -5.95 3.59 2.53
C GLY A 70 -4.77 3.14 1.69
N TYR A 71 -4.64 1.84 1.45
CA TYR A 71 -3.60 1.22 0.63
C TYR A 71 -4.25 0.38 -0.47
N SER A 72 -3.98 0.69 -1.74
CA SER A 72 -4.48 -0.01 -2.92
C SER A 72 -3.42 -0.95 -3.46
N LEU A 73 -3.79 -2.22 -3.67
CA LEU A 73 -2.90 -3.24 -4.23
C LEU A 73 -2.78 -3.20 -5.76
N GLY A 74 -3.61 -2.39 -6.40
CA GLY A 74 -3.54 -2.11 -7.83
C GLY A 74 -3.40 -0.62 -8.13
N ALA A 75 -3.43 -0.27 -9.41
CA ALA A 75 -3.27 1.11 -9.82
C ALA A 75 -4.56 1.91 -9.55
N GLY A 76 -4.52 2.81 -8.57
CA GLY A 76 -5.63 3.72 -8.26
C GLY A 76 -6.69 3.17 -7.30
N MET A 77 -7.78 3.92 -7.11
CA MET A 77 -8.81 3.64 -6.09
C MET A 77 -9.89 2.66 -6.56
N THR A 78 -10.33 2.80 -7.81
CA THR A 78 -11.49 2.07 -8.33
C THR A 78 -11.11 0.67 -8.77
N ASN A 79 -11.98 -0.31 -8.52
CA ASN A 79 -11.83 -1.70 -8.98
C ASN A 79 -10.56 -2.42 -8.49
N ASN A 80 -9.88 -1.86 -7.49
CA ASN A 80 -8.74 -2.50 -6.82
C ASN A 80 -9.12 -2.92 -5.41
N LEU A 81 -8.45 -3.95 -4.89
CA LEU A 81 -8.52 -4.26 -3.46
C LEU A 81 -7.85 -3.14 -2.67
N LEU A 82 -8.60 -2.56 -1.74
CA LEU A 82 -8.17 -1.51 -0.83
C LEU A 82 -8.09 -2.05 0.59
N ILE A 83 -7.08 -1.61 1.34
CA ILE A 83 -6.93 -1.83 2.77
C ILE A 83 -7.08 -0.49 3.44
N VAL A 84 -8.04 -0.33 4.34
CA VAL A 84 -8.23 0.93 5.08
C VAL A 84 -8.03 0.67 6.56
N VAL A 85 -7.16 1.46 7.20
CA VAL A 85 -6.79 1.29 8.60
C VAL A 85 -6.72 2.62 9.35
N TRP A 86 -7.03 2.57 10.65
CA TRP A 86 -6.79 3.65 11.60
C TRP A 86 -6.57 3.10 13.03
N PRO A 87 -5.82 3.81 13.89
CA PRO A 87 -5.67 3.44 15.29
C PRO A 87 -6.94 3.74 16.10
N ILE A 88 -7.27 2.88 17.06
CA ILE A 88 -8.24 3.14 18.14
C ILE A 88 -7.53 3.57 19.42
N ASN A 89 -6.37 2.98 19.71
CA ASN A 89 -5.55 3.34 20.85
C ASN A 89 -4.06 3.03 20.55
N SER A 90 -3.21 3.00 21.58
CA SER A 90 -1.76 2.81 21.43
C SER A 90 -1.36 1.44 20.86
N THR A 91 -2.22 0.42 20.87
CA THR A 91 -1.88 -0.92 20.36
C THR A 91 -2.97 -1.57 19.52
N ALA A 92 -4.20 -1.05 19.52
CA ALA A 92 -5.32 -1.59 18.76
C ALA A 92 -5.66 -0.70 17.56
N PHE A 93 -5.85 -1.34 16.41
CA PHE A 93 -6.25 -0.72 15.16
C PHE A 93 -7.53 -1.36 14.65
N VAL A 94 -8.29 -0.60 13.86
CA VAL A 94 -9.37 -1.16 13.04
C VAL A 94 -8.93 -1.09 11.59
N THR A 95 -9.10 -2.21 10.90
CA THR A 95 -8.77 -2.39 9.50
C THR A 95 -9.95 -2.99 8.75
N SER A 96 -10.03 -2.75 7.45
CA SER A 96 -11.02 -3.38 6.58
C SER A 96 -10.48 -3.52 5.16
N ALA A 97 -10.80 -4.65 4.53
CA ALA A 97 -10.69 -4.79 3.09
C ALA A 97 -11.89 -4.11 2.43
N ARG A 98 -11.64 -3.30 1.39
CA ARG A 98 -12.66 -2.51 0.70
C ARG A 98 -12.46 -2.48 -0.81
N MET A 99 -13.49 -2.04 -1.52
CA MET A 99 -13.45 -1.75 -2.95
C MET A 99 -14.42 -0.60 -3.28
N ALA A 100 -14.08 0.19 -4.29
CA ALA A 100 -14.99 1.17 -4.86
C ALA A 100 -15.18 0.89 -6.36
N SER A 101 -16.41 0.93 -6.85
CA SER A 101 -16.71 0.83 -8.29
C SER A 101 -16.55 2.17 -9.03
N GLY A 102 -16.35 3.25 -8.28
CA GLY A 102 -16.14 4.62 -8.78
C GLY A 102 -15.54 5.52 -7.68
N TYR A 103 -15.53 6.83 -7.90
CA TYR A 103 -15.03 7.82 -6.93
C TYR A 103 -16.05 8.13 -5.82
N GLN A 104 -16.39 7.11 -5.05
CA GLN A 104 -17.28 7.17 -3.88
C GLN A 104 -16.69 6.40 -2.71
N LEU A 105 -17.35 6.49 -1.54
CA LEU A 105 -16.92 5.77 -0.35
C LEU A 105 -16.78 4.26 -0.64
N PRO A 106 -15.57 3.67 -0.46
CA PRO A 106 -15.39 2.24 -0.64
C PRO A 106 -16.23 1.42 0.35
N THR A 107 -16.82 0.34 -0.15
CA THR A 107 -17.59 -0.63 0.64
C THR A 107 -16.74 -1.85 0.97
N VAL A 108 -17.17 -2.67 1.94
CA VAL A 108 -16.46 -3.88 2.37
C VAL A 108 -16.24 -4.84 1.20
N TYR A 109 -15.03 -5.40 1.10
CA TYR A 109 -14.69 -6.48 0.20
C TYR A 109 -14.55 -7.80 1.01
N PRO A 110 -15.46 -8.78 0.82
CA PRO A 110 -15.60 -9.90 1.76
C PRO A 110 -14.57 -11.03 1.58
N ARG A 111 -13.77 -11.02 0.49
CA ARG A 111 -12.90 -12.15 0.12
C ARG A 111 -11.44 -12.00 0.57
N ALA A 112 -11.15 -10.97 1.36
CA ALA A 112 -9.83 -10.72 1.94
C ALA A 112 -9.94 -10.63 3.46
N LYS A 113 -9.01 -11.26 4.17
CA LYS A 113 -8.95 -11.24 5.63
C LYS A 113 -7.67 -10.57 6.08
N ILE A 114 -7.79 -9.59 6.98
CA ILE A 114 -6.67 -8.79 7.45
C ILE A 114 -6.54 -9.01 8.95
N THR A 115 -5.38 -9.48 9.37
CA THR A 115 -5.06 -9.75 10.77
C THR A 115 -3.95 -8.81 11.23
N GLN A 116 -4.18 -8.06 12.31
CA GLN A 116 -3.13 -7.26 12.92
C GLN A 116 -2.06 -8.17 13.53
N LEU A 117 -0.80 -7.83 13.29
CA LEU A 117 0.36 -8.54 13.83
C LEU A 117 1.04 -7.74 14.95
N SER A 118 1.95 -8.42 15.66
CA SER A 118 2.83 -7.79 16.65
C SER A 118 3.70 -6.70 16.03
N GLY A 119 4.10 -5.72 16.85
CA GLY A 119 4.81 -4.51 16.40
C GLY A 119 3.90 -3.33 16.05
N SER A 120 2.60 -3.57 15.87
CA SER A 120 1.60 -2.50 15.72
C SER A 120 1.51 -1.64 16.98
N ARG A 121 1.70 -0.33 16.85
CA ARG A 121 1.68 0.62 17.98
C ARG A 121 1.43 2.05 17.52
N ALA A 122 0.87 2.88 18.39
CA ALA A 122 0.74 4.32 18.19
C ALA A 122 1.37 5.08 19.37
N ASN A 123 2.09 6.15 19.05
CA ASN A 123 2.70 7.06 20.02
C ASN A 123 2.28 8.52 19.71
N ALA A 124 2.96 9.50 20.33
CA ALA A 124 2.61 10.92 20.20
C ALA A 124 2.84 11.50 18.79
N THR A 125 3.69 10.89 17.96
CA THR A 125 4.06 11.45 16.64
C THR A 125 3.65 10.55 15.47
N HIS A 126 3.69 9.24 15.64
CA HIS A 126 3.39 8.26 14.60
C HIS A 126 2.60 7.08 15.12
N TRP A 127 1.97 6.38 14.19
CA TRP A 127 1.47 5.03 14.39
C TRP A 127 2.05 4.11 13.34
N LYS A 128 2.33 2.87 13.75
CA LYS A 128 2.78 1.76 12.92
C LYS A 128 1.73 0.67 12.98
N TYR A 129 1.30 0.19 11.83
CA TYR A 129 0.39 -0.93 11.69
C TYR A 129 1.07 -2.03 10.88
N VAL A 130 1.25 -3.19 11.50
CA VAL A 130 1.80 -4.40 10.87
C VAL A 130 0.68 -5.41 10.73
N PHE A 131 0.54 -6.02 9.55
CA PHE A 131 -0.60 -6.90 9.27
C PHE A 131 -0.25 -8.04 8.32
N HIS A 132 -0.99 -9.13 8.45
CA HIS A 132 -1.07 -10.22 7.46
C HIS A 132 -2.38 -10.07 6.69
N CYS A 133 -2.29 -10.07 5.37
CA CYS A 133 -3.43 -10.00 4.47
C CYS A 133 -3.58 -11.33 3.73
N GLU A 134 -4.55 -12.13 4.16
CA GLU A 134 -4.89 -13.43 3.58
C GLU A 134 -5.81 -13.23 2.36
N GLY A 135 -5.45 -13.84 1.23
CA GLY A 135 -6.26 -13.78 0.01
C GLY A 135 -6.26 -12.42 -0.70
N CYS A 136 -5.27 -11.58 -0.45
CA CYS A 136 -5.23 -10.21 -0.94
C CYS A 136 -4.48 -10.02 -2.27
N LEU A 137 -3.70 -10.99 -2.73
CA LEU A 137 -2.94 -10.87 -3.98
C LEU A 137 -3.78 -11.11 -5.25
N SER A 138 -5.08 -11.36 -5.09
CA SER A 138 -6.03 -11.46 -6.20
C SER A 138 -7.41 -10.98 -5.76
N TRP A 139 -8.14 -10.34 -6.66
CA TRP A 139 -9.48 -9.86 -6.40
C TRP A 139 -10.36 -9.92 -7.65
N THR A 140 -11.67 -9.76 -7.44
CA THR A 140 -12.65 -9.60 -8.52
C THR A 140 -13.22 -8.20 -8.42
N ASP A 141 -13.19 -7.45 -9.52
CA ASP A 141 -13.71 -6.09 -9.53
C ASP A 141 -15.24 -6.03 -9.59
N SER A 142 -15.79 -4.82 -9.59
CA SER A 142 -17.23 -4.58 -9.61
C SER A 142 -17.94 -5.05 -10.90
N THR A 143 -17.19 -5.33 -11.97
CA THR A 143 -17.71 -5.88 -13.23
C THR A 143 -17.59 -7.39 -13.31
N GLY A 144 -16.95 -8.03 -12.32
CA GLY A 144 -16.66 -9.46 -12.31
C GLY A 144 -15.31 -9.82 -12.94
N ALA A 145 -14.49 -8.85 -13.35
CA ALA A 145 -13.19 -9.13 -13.94
C ALA A 145 -12.16 -9.49 -12.86
N PRO A 146 -11.35 -10.55 -13.07
CA PRO A 146 -10.30 -10.93 -12.14
C PRO A 146 -9.07 -10.03 -12.29
N HIS A 147 -8.42 -9.75 -11.17
CA HIS A 147 -7.18 -8.99 -11.07
C HIS A 147 -6.24 -9.65 -10.08
N SER A 148 -4.94 -9.44 -10.26
CA SER A 148 -3.91 -9.93 -9.34
C SER A 148 -2.72 -9.00 -9.29
N VAL A 149 -1.98 -9.05 -8.18
CA VAL A 149 -0.68 -8.38 -8.08
C VAL A 149 0.30 -9.07 -9.02
N HIS A 150 0.90 -8.29 -9.93
CA HIS A 150 1.88 -8.84 -10.86
C HIS A 150 3.14 -9.33 -10.12
N PRO A 151 3.70 -10.51 -10.46
CA PRO A 151 4.70 -11.19 -9.62
C PRO A 151 6.08 -10.52 -9.56
N VAL A 152 6.36 -9.54 -10.43
CA VAL A 152 7.64 -8.84 -10.55
C VAL A 152 7.55 -7.38 -10.12
N ASN A 153 6.68 -6.60 -10.74
CA ASN A 153 6.44 -5.20 -10.41
C ASN A 153 4.95 -4.88 -10.48
N GLN A 154 4.44 -4.08 -9.54
CA GLN A 154 3.04 -3.66 -9.50
C GLN A 154 2.94 -2.16 -9.19
N VAL A 155 2.17 -1.41 -9.98
CA VAL A 155 1.79 -0.05 -9.57
C VAL A 155 0.72 -0.16 -8.49
N GLN A 156 0.99 0.48 -7.36
CA GLN A 156 0.15 0.51 -6.17
C GLN A 156 -0.12 1.95 -5.76
N GLY A 157 -1.07 2.13 -4.85
CA GLY A 157 -1.46 3.46 -4.40
C GLY A 157 -1.64 3.55 -2.90
N VAL A 158 -1.39 4.72 -2.34
CA VAL A 158 -1.73 5.05 -0.96
C VAL A 158 -2.50 6.36 -0.90
N ALA A 159 -3.41 6.46 0.05
CA ALA A 159 -4.20 7.64 0.35
C ALA A 159 -4.27 7.84 1.86
N TRP A 160 -4.35 9.07 2.32
CA TRP A 160 -4.50 9.37 3.75
C TRP A 160 -5.50 10.49 3.96
N GLY A 161 -6.23 10.43 5.08
CA GLY A 161 -7.13 11.50 5.49
C GLY A 161 -6.74 12.07 6.84
N THR A 162 -7.01 13.36 7.02
CA THR A 162 -6.70 14.13 8.24
C THR A 162 -7.91 14.32 9.15
N THR A 163 -9.09 13.84 8.73
CA THR A 163 -10.32 13.84 9.52
C THR A 163 -10.60 12.43 10.03
N ALA A 164 -11.00 12.30 11.30
CA ALA A 164 -11.34 11.02 11.90
C ALA A 164 -12.50 10.33 11.16
N VAL A 165 -12.50 9.01 11.18
CA VAL A 165 -13.61 8.20 10.67
C VAL A 165 -14.86 8.40 11.55
N ARG A 166 -16.06 8.16 11.00
CA ARG A 166 -17.33 8.43 11.69
C ARG A 166 -17.59 7.54 12.90
N GLN A 167 -17.19 6.26 12.83
CA GLN A 167 -17.41 5.25 13.86
C GLN A 167 -16.11 4.46 14.09
N PRO A 168 -15.17 4.95 14.92
CA PRO A 168 -13.82 4.38 15.02
C PRO A 168 -13.75 2.90 15.39
N SER A 169 -14.75 2.36 16.10
CA SER A 169 -14.85 0.94 16.47
C SER A 169 -15.41 0.04 15.37
N SER A 170 -15.92 0.60 14.27
CA SER A 170 -16.57 -0.16 13.19
C SER A 170 -15.64 -0.28 11.98
N PRO A 171 -15.26 -1.49 11.54
CA PRO A 171 -14.47 -1.67 10.31
C PRO A 171 -15.21 -1.18 9.05
N GLU A 172 -16.53 -1.02 9.11
CA GLU A 172 -17.36 -0.50 8.01
C GLU A 172 -17.56 1.02 8.07
N SER A 173 -16.96 1.70 9.05
CA SER A 173 -17.12 3.14 9.24
C SER A 173 -16.94 3.93 7.96
N GLY A 174 -17.80 4.91 7.74
CA GLY A 174 -17.58 5.94 6.73
C GLY A 174 -16.46 6.90 7.13
N PHE A 175 -15.89 7.57 6.13
CA PHE A 175 -14.86 8.59 6.28
C PHE A 175 -14.93 9.60 5.12
N SER A 176 -14.33 10.76 5.32
CA SER A 176 -14.23 11.82 4.30
C SER A 176 -13.25 11.44 3.19
N ILE A 177 -13.26 12.17 2.07
CA ILE A 177 -12.24 12.04 1.02
C ILE A 177 -10.82 12.25 1.59
N HIS A 178 -9.83 11.56 1.01
CA HIS A 178 -8.42 11.71 1.40
C HIS A 178 -7.90 13.14 1.16
N ALA A 179 -6.98 13.57 2.03
CA ALA A 179 -6.27 14.84 1.90
C ALA A 179 -5.06 14.75 0.94
N GLY A 180 -4.56 13.54 0.68
CA GLY A 180 -3.48 13.31 -0.26
C GLY A 180 -3.38 11.86 -0.71
N THR A 181 -2.66 11.66 -1.81
CA THR A 181 -2.43 10.35 -2.43
C THR A 181 -1.02 10.25 -3.00
N LEU A 182 -0.56 9.02 -3.21
CA LEU A 182 0.67 8.71 -3.94
C LEU A 182 0.46 7.41 -4.72
N LEU A 183 0.92 7.39 -5.98
CA LEU A 183 1.12 6.17 -6.74
C LEU A 183 2.62 5.85 -6.79
N PHE A 184 2.97 4.58 -6.67
CA PHE A 184 4.36 4.13 -6.69
C PHE A 184 4.46 2.76 -7.36
N ALA A 185 5.65 2.45 -7.86
CA ALA A 185 5.95 1.12 -8.40
C ALA A 185 6.58 0.27 -7.29
N MET A 186 5.84 -0.75 -6.83
CA MET A 186 6.36 -1.75 -5.90
C MET A 186 7.16 -2.79 -6.66
N ASP A 187 8.42 -2.98 -6.28
CA ASP A 187 9.26 -4.08 -6.74
C ASP A 187 8.88 -5.36 -5.97
N VAL A 188 7.86 -6.04 -6.49
CA VAL A 188 7.31 -7.27 -5.91
C VAL A 188 8.34 -8.38 -5.89
N ALA A 189 9.25 -8.44 -6.86
CA ALA A 189 10.31 -9.45 -6.92
C ALA A 189 11.29 -9.28 -5.75
N SER A 190 11.79 -8.06 -5.52
CA SER A 190 12.68 -7.74 -4.40
C SER A 190 12.00 -7.84 -3.04
N ALA A 191 10.67 -7.71 -3.00
CA ALA A 191 9.86 -7.84 -1.79
C ALA A 191 9.62 -9.31 -1.35
N ARG A 192 10.10 -10.31 -2.10
CA ARG A 192 9.95 -11.73 -1.74
C ARG A 192 10.98 -12.15 -0.70
N THR A 193 10.57 -13.02 0.21
CA THR A 193 11.45 -13.53 1.27
C THR A 193 11.20 -15.02 1.56
N ALA A 194 12.28 -15.72 1.88
CA ALA A 194 12.22 -17.09 2.41
C ALA A 194 11.74 -17.12 3.88
N ASN A 195 11.86 -16.00 4.59
CA ASN A 195 11.50 -15.87 6.00
C ASN A 195 10.02 -15.54 6.21
N TYR A 196 9.18 -15.56 5.15
CA TYR A 196 7.79 -15.10 5.22
C TYR A 196 7.00 -15.70 6.38
N SER A 197 7.18 -17.00 6.65
CA SER A 197 6.47 -17.68 7.74
C SER A 197 6.90 -17.21 9.14
N SER A 198 8.13 -16.71 9.32
CA SER A 198 8.55 -16.10 10.61
C SER A 198 8.03 -14.69 10.79
N TYR A 199 7.41 -14.12 9.75
CA TYR A 199 6.71 -12.84 9.79
C TYR A 199 5.21 -13.03 10.08
N LEU A 200 4.73 -14.19 10.50
CA LEU A 200 3.34 -14.34 10.92
C LEU A 200 3.24 -14.27 12.44
#